data_AF-A0A3C0YRN7-F1
#
_entry.id   AF-A0A3C0YRN7-F1
#
_cell.length_a   1.000
_cell.length_b   1.000
_cell.length_c   1.000
_cell.angle_alpha   90.00
_cell.angle_beta   90.00
_cell.angle_gamma   90.00
#
_symmetry.space_group_name_H-M   'P 1'
#
loop_
_entity.id
_entity.type
_entity.pdbx_description
1 polymer ?
#
loop_
_entity_poly.entity_id
_entity_poly.type
_entity_poly.pdbx_seq_one_letter_code
_entity_poly.pdbx_strand_id
1 'polypeptide(L)'
;EATHGSAPKYAGQNKVNPCALILSGVLMLEHLGKQAEAKKLENAVAAVIAEGKDVTYDMKSDRNDPTAVGTREMADAIIKKIK
;
A
#
# COMPACT_ATOMS: atom_id res chain seq x y z
N GLU A 1 -3.15 11.92 6.66
CA GLU A 1 -1.69 11.97 6.39
C GLU A 1 -1.09 10.64 6.78
N ALA A 2 0.06 10.25 6.21
CA ALA A 2 0.70 8.99 6.62
C ALA A 2 1.08 9.07 8.11
N THR A 3 0.71 8.06 8.90
CA THR A 3 0.95 8.03 10.35
C THR A 3 2.40 7.74 10.73
N HIS A 4 3.22 7.26 9.79
CA HIS A 4 4.63 7.00 10.00
C HIS A 4 5.50 8.25 9.74
N GLY A 5 6.71 8.26 10.31
CA GLY A 5 7.71 9.32 10.06
C GLY A 5 8.33 9.28 8.66
N SER A 6 9.28 10.18 8.42
CA SER A 6 9.90 10.43 7.10
C SER A 6 10.85 9.35 6.59
N ALA A 7 11.34 8.46 7.47
CA ALA A 7 12.23 7.34 7.14
C ALA A 7 13.35 7.68 6.12
N PRO A 8 14.19 8.70 6.37
CA PRO A 8 15.11 9.27 5.37
C PRO A 8 16.12 8.26 4.81
N LYS A 9 16.48 7.24 5.60
CA LYS A 9 17.35 6.13 5.18
C LYS A 9 16.81 5.29 4.01
N TYR A 10 15.52 5.41 3.67
CA TYR A 10 14.89 4.70 2.56
C TYR A 10 14.42 5.63 1.44
N ALA A 11 14.72 6.93 1.54
CA ALA A 11 14.36 7.90 0.51
C ALA A 11 14.98 7.50 -0.84
N GLY A 12 14.16 7.51 -1.90
CA GLY A 12 14.59 7.20 -3.27
C GLY A 12 14.84 5.71 -3.57
N GLN A 13 14.66 4.80 -2.60
CA GLN A 13 15.04 3.38 -2.76
C GLN A 13 13.92 2.48 -3.29
N ASN A 14 12.71 3.00 -3.52
CA ASN A 14 11.55 2.21 -3.95
C ASN A 14 11.30 0.99 -3.03
N LYS A 15 11.38 1.15 -1.70
CA LYS A 15 11.39 0.03 -0.75
C LYS A 15 10.29 0.06 0.32
N VAL A 16 9.76 1.23 0.62
CA VAL A 16 8.84 1.42 1.76
C VAL A 16 7.41 1.09 1.36
N ASN A 17 6.66 0.52 2.30
CA ASN A 17 5.24 0.24 2.17
C ASN A 17 4.41 1.52 1.92
N PRO A 18 3.68 1.63 0.79
CA PRO A 18 2.85 2.81 0.49
C PRO A 18 1.50 2.82 1.21
N CYS A 19 1.09 1.74 1.89
CA CYS A 19 -0.29 1.56 2.37
C CYS A 19 -0.77 2.65 3.32
N ALA A 20 0.07 3.16 4.23
CA ALA A 20 -0.37 4.17 5.20
C ALA A 20 -0.87 5.46 4.52
N LEU A 21 -0.18 5.90 3.46
CA LEU A 21 -0.60 7.07 2.69
C LEU A 21 -1.83 6.75 1.83
N ILE A 22 -1.89 5.56 1.23
CA ILE A 22 -3.04 5.12 0.42
C ILE A 22 -4.32 5.06 1.29
N LEU A 23 -4.23 4.48 2.49
CA LEU A 23 -5.36 4.40 3.43
C LEU A 23 -5.75 5.78 3.98
N SER A 24 -4.81 6.72 4.10
CA SER A 24 -5.18 8.13 4.33
C SER A 24 -5.99 8.72 3.17
N GLY A 25 -5.71 8.30 1.94
CA GLY A 25 -6.51 8.62 0.77
C GLY A 25 -7.91 8.01 0.81
N VAL A 26 -8.07 6.80 1.37
CA VAL A 26 -9.39 6.19 1.63
C VAL A 26 -10.20 7.08 2.58
N LEU A 27 -9.63 7.47 3.72
CA LEU A 27 -10.28 8.37 4.69
C LEU A 27 -10.66 9.73 4.05
N MET A 28 -9.82 10.24 3.15
CA MET A 28 -10.12 11.46 2.40
C MET A 28 -11.31 11.26 1.46
N LEU A 29 -11.37 10.15 0.72
CA LEU A 29 -12.51 9.84 -0.16
C LEU A 29 -13.82 9.73 0.64
N GLU A 30 -13.78 9.09 1.82
CA GLU A 30 -14.94 9.01 2.71
C GLU A 30 -15.41 10.40 3.16
N HIS A 31 -14.46 11.26 3.56
CA HIS A 31 -14.75 12.65 3.97
C HIS A 31 -15.39 13.46 2.83
N LEU A 32 -15.00 13.21 1.59
CA LEU A 32 -15.58 13.83 0.39
C LEU A 32 -16.92 13.20 -0.05
N GLY A 33 -17.46 12.23 0.69
CA GLY A 33 -18.69 11.53 0.35
C GLY A 33 -18.52 10.46 -0.75
N LYS A 34 -17.29 10.14 -1.16
CA LYS A 34 -16.95 9.16 -2.21
C LYS A 34 -16.82 7.74 -1.64
N GLN A 35 -17.88 7.27 -1.02
CA GLN A 35 -17.91 5.99 -0.29
C GLN A 35 -17.66 4.78 -1.20
N ALA A 36 -18.16 4.80 -2.44
CA ALA A 36 -17.95 3.70 -3.38
C ALA A 36 -16.48 3.59 -3.81
N GLU A 37 -15.83 4.72 -4.11
CA GLU A 37 -14.43 4.78 -4.48
C GLU A 37 -13.51 4.44 -3.30
N ALA A 38 -13.83 4.92 -2.10
CA ALA A 38 -13.13 4.57 -0.87
C ALA A 38 -13.11 3.05 -0.66
N LYS A 39 -14.30 2.42 -0.69
CA LYS A 39 -14.45 0.98 -0.51
C LYS A 39 -13.75 0.17 -1.61
N LYS A 40 -13.79 0.64 -2.86
CA LYS A 40 -13.04 -0.01 -3.96
C LYS A 40 -11.54 -0.02 -3.69
N LEU A 41 -10.98 1.11 -3.27
CA LEU A 41 -9.56 1.24 -2.97
C LEU A 41 -9.16 0.42 -1.74
N GLU A 42 -9.93 0.48 -0.66
CA GLU A 42 -9.69 -0.30 0.55
C GLU A 42 -9.70 -1.82 0.27
N ASN A 43 -10.70 -2.31 -0.47
CA ASN A 43 -10.76 -3.71 -0.86
C ASN A 43 -9.57 -4.13 -1.74
N ALA A 44 -9.11 -3.25 -2.63
CA ALA A 44 -7.95 -3.53 -3.46
C ALA A 44 -6.67 -3.67 -2.61
N VAL A 45 -6.46 -2.77 -1.64
CA VAL A 45 -5.36 -2.86 -0.67
C VAL A 45 -5.44 -4.16 0.13
N ALA A 46 -6.61 -4.46 0.70
CA ALA A 46 -6.83 -5.68 1.48
C ALA A 46 -6.54 -6.95 0.66
N ALA A 47 -6.95 -6.98 -0.61
CA ALA A 47 -6.71 -8.12 -1.50
C ALA A 47 -5.22 -8.35 -1.79
N VAL A 48 -4.43 -7.29 -2.01
CA VAL A 48 -2.98 -7.41 -2.22
C VAL A 48 -2.28 -7.91 -0.96
N ILE A 49 -2.65 -7.36 0.19
CA ILE A 49 -2.09 -7.77 1.49
C ILE A 49 -2.43 -9.24 1.79
N ALA A 50 -3.68 -9.65 1.57
CA ALA A 50 -4.13 -11.03 1.79
C ALA A 50 -3.47 -12.03 0.85
N GLU A 51 -3.18 -11.64 -0.40
CA GLU A 51 -2.42 -12.47 -1.34
C GLU A 51 -0.94 -12.60 -0.92
N GLY A 52 -0.35 -11.57 -0.31
CA GLY A 52 1.02 -11.60 0.23
C GLY A 52 2.13 -11.71 -0.82
N LYS A 53 1.77 -11.77 -2.10
CA LYS A 53 2.70 -11.93 -3.23
C LYS A 53 3.48 -10.65 -3.50
N ASP A 54 2.77 -9.59 -3.90
CA ASP A 54 3.34 -8.31 -4.31
C ASP A 54 3.29 -7.28 -3.15
N VAL A 55 3.93 -7.63 -2.03
CA VAL A 55 4.04 -6.77 -0.83
C VAL A 55 5.49 -6.41 -0.51
N THR A 56 5.69 -5.27 0.15
CA THR A 56 7.02 -4.79 0.56
C THR A 56 7.62 -5.62 1.70
N TYR A 57 8.93 -5.49 1.90
CA TYR A 57 9.73 -6.30 2.83
C TYR A 57 9.20 -6.33 4.27
N ASP A 58 8.55 -5.26 4.74
CA ASP A 58 7.99 -5.14 6.07
C ASP A 58 6.71 -5.96 6.27
N MET A 59 6.08 -6.41 5.19
CA MET A 59 4.87 -7.23 5.21
C MET A 59 5.14 -8.72 4.96
N LYS A 60 6.37 -9.09 4.58
CA LYS A 60 6.79 -10.50 4.46
C LYS A 60 7.05 -11.09 5.85
N SER A 61 6.87 -12.41 5.98
CA SER A 61 7.19 -13.13 7.23
C SER A 61 8.68 -13.05 7.57
N ASP A 62 9.55 -13.04 6.55
CA ASP A 62 10.97 -12.73 6.66
C ASP A 62 11.25 -11.41 5.91
N ARG A 63 11.90 -10.46 6.59
CA ARG A 63 12.29 -9.16 6.00
C ARG A 63 13.36 -9.28 4.92
N ASN A 64 14.06 -10.41 4.86
CA ASN A 64 15.06 -10.72 3.84
C ASN A 64 14.51 -11.57 2.69
N ASP A 65 13.19 -11.82 2.67
CA ASP A 65 12.55 -12.58 1.59
C ASP A 65 12.85 -11.88 0.25
N PRO A 66 13.52 -12.57 -0.70
CA PRO A 66 13.91 -11.98 -1.98
C PRO A 66 12.71 -11.72 -2.90
N THR A 67 11.51 -12.21 -2.56
CA THR A 67 10.25 -11.96 -3.28
C THR A 67 9.56 -10.67 -2.85
N ALA A 68 10.08 -9.94 -1.86
CA ALA A 68 9.58 -8.63 -1.49
C ALA A 68 9.67 -7.66 -2.68
N VAL A 69 8.57 -7.00 -3.01
CA VAL A 69 8.54 -6.02 -4.10
C VAL A 69 8.78 -4.60 -3.59
N GLY A 70 9.01 -3.67 -4.50
CA GLY A 70 9.21 -2.26 -4.15
C GLY A 70 7.89 -1.49 -3.98
N THR A 71 8.03 -0.21 -3.61
CA THR A 71 6.90 0.71 -3.37
C THR A 71 5.99 0.82 -4.59
N ARG A 72 6.59 1.00 -5.78
CA ARG A 72 5.86 1.17 -7.05
C ARG A 72 5.15 -0.11 -7.46
N GLU A 73 5.81 -1.24 -7.31
CA GLU A 73 5.29 -2.54 -7.70
C GLU A 73 4.09 -2.95 -6.82
N MET A 74 4.15 -2.66 -5.51
CA MET A 74 3.00 -2.84 -4.62
C MET A 74 1.84 -1.90 -5.01
N ALA A 75 2.12 -0.65 -5.39
CA ALA A 75 1.09 0.26 -5.89
C ALA A 75 0.45 -0.23 -7.20
N ASP A 76 1.24 -0.75 -8.14
CA ASP A 76 0.75 -1.37 -9.38
C ASP A 76 -0.13 -2.59 -9.10
N ALA A 77 0.25 -3.42 -8.11
CA ALA A 77 -0.57 -4.54 -7.67
C ALA A 77 -1.92 -4.07 -7.11
N ILE A 78 -1.94 -2.99 -6.33
CA ILE A 78 -3.18 -2.39 -5.81
C ILE A 78 -4.04 -1.88 -6.98
N ILE A 79 -3.46 -1.13 -7.93
CA ILE A 79 -4.18 -0.62 -9.11
C ILE A 79 -4.83 -1.76 -9.89
N LYS A 80 -4.14 -2.89 -10.10
CA LYS A 80 -4.67 -4.08 -10.79
C LYS A 80 -5.87 -4.71 -10.07
N LYS A 81 -6.03 -4.51 -8.76
CA LYS A 81 -7.16 -5.03 -7.97
C LYS A 81 -8.34 -4.06 -7.92
N ILE A 82 -8.20 -2.81 -8.36
CA ILE A 82 -9.31 -1.86 -8.45
C ILE A 82 -10.21 -2.27 -9.63
N LYS A 83 -11.47 -2.64 -9.31
CA LYS A 83 -12.53 -2.99 -10.28
C LYS A 83 -13.74 -2.10 -10.07
#